data_AF-A0A2T0Q0Q3-F1
#
_entry.id   AF-A0A2T0Q0Q3-F1
#
_cell.length_a   1.000
_cell.length_b   1.000
_cell.length_c   1.000
_cell.angle_alpha   90.00
_cell.angle_beta   90.00
_cell.angle_gamma   90.00
#
_symmetry.space_group_name_H-M   'P 1'
#
loop_
_entity.id
_entity.type
_entity.pdbx_description
1 polymer ?
#
loop_
_entity_poly.entity_id
_entity_poly.type
_entity_poly.pdbx_seq_one_letter_code
_entity_poly.pdbx_strand_id
1 'polypeptide(L)'
;MWANGGEGRTGRAGLEDTAHAVESLSAEVARLRAELDHATAALASQGVIERAKGMVMLACGCDAEAAWQTIVRSSQATNTKARDIAGHIIDVITRASPGTVPSRTRHAVLRELWTTRRDAAPAPRREPAAAGSASGGGPRTAPPARTER
;
A
#
# COMPACT_ATOMS: atom_id res chain seq x y z
N MET A 1 4.75 72.62 4.29
CA MET A 1 3.51 71.82 4.38
C MET A 1 3.78 70.48 3.73
N TRP A 2 4.17 69.47 4.52
CA TRP A 2 4.48 68.13 4.02
C TRP A 2 3.23 67.27 4.17
N ALA A 3 2.74 66.72 3.06
CA ALA A 3 1.77 65.64 3.07
C ALA A 3 2.19 64.65 2.00
N ASN A 4 3.10 63.74 2.36
CA ASN A 4 3.37 62.55 1.58
C ASN A 4 3.15 61.35 2.51
N GLY A 5 1.96 60.78 2.44
CA GLY A 5 1.49 59.73 3.34
C GLY A 5 0.42 58.90 2.65
N GLY A 6 0.82 58.03 1.72
CA GLY A 6 -0.14 57.20 0.99
C GLY A 6 0.39 55.93 0.32
N GLU A 7 1.69 55.75 0.12
CA GLU A 7 2.20 54.66 -0.74
C GLU A 7 2.63 53.38 0.00
N GLY A 8 2.65 53.36 1.33
CA GLY A 8 3.15 52.20 2.09
C GLY A 8 2.14 51.06 2.33
N ARG A 9 0.84 51.26 2.08
CA ARG A 9 -0.21 50.32 2.54
C ARG A 9 -0.64 49.31 1.47
N THR A 10 -0.61 49.69 0.20
CA THR A 10 -1.02 48.85 -0.93
C THR A 10 0.06 47.84 -1.34
N GLY A 11 1.34 48.21 -1.26
CA GLY A 11 2.46 47.31 -1.57
C GLY A 11 2.56 46.12 -0.60
N ARG A 12 2.27 46.36 0.69
CA ARG A 12 2.28 45.31 1.71
C ARG A 12 1.12 44.32 1.56
N ALA A 13 -0.09 44.81 1.26
CA ALA A 13 -1.25 43.95 0.99
C ALA A 13 -1.04 43.08 -0.27
N GLY A 14 -0.46 43.64 -1.33
CA GLY A 14 -0.10 42.85 -2.53
C GLY A 14 0.97 41.79 -2.28
N LEU A 15 1.96 42.08 -1.44
CA LEU A 15 2.97 41.10 -1.01
C LEU A 15 2.35 39.98 -0.16
N GLU A 16 1.40 40.31 0.72
CA GLU A 16 0.68 39.33 1.53
C GLU A 16 -0.23 38.45 0.65
N ASP A 17 -0.94 39.00 -0.33
CA ASP A 17 -1.75 38.24 -1.31
C ASP A 17 -0.88 37.31 -2.17
N THR A 18 0.27 37.80 -2.65
CA THR A 18 1.21 36.95 -3.41
C THR A 18 1.83 35.86 -2.53
N ALA A 19 2.14 36.16 -1.27
CA ALA A 19 2.63 35.16 -0.32
C ALA A 19 1.57 34.08 -0.04
N HIS A 20 0.32 34.47 0.15
CA HIS A 20 -0.79 33.52 0.30
C HIS A 20 -1.03 32.66 -0.96
N ALA A 21 -0.91 33.26 -2.14
CA ALA A 21 -1.02 32.52 -3.40
C ALA A 21 0.12 31.50 -3.58
N VAL A 22 1.36 31.89 -3.23
CA VAL A 22 2.53 30.99 -3.26
C VAL A 22 2.39 29.87 -2.23
N GLU A 23 1.95 30.18 -1.01
CA GLU A 23 1.71 29.18 0.04
C GLU A 23 0.64 28.18 -0.39
N SER A 24 -0.50 28.66 -0.90
CA SER A 24 -1.60 27.82 -1.43
C SER A 24 -1.12 26.91 -2.57
N LEU A 25 -0.35 27.45 -3.53
CA LEU A 25 0.21 26.66 -4.61
C LEU A 25 1.23 25.63 -4.11
N SER A 26 2.05 25.99 -3.13
CA SER A 26 3.03 25.08 -2.54
C SER A 26 2.36 23.92 -1.79
N ALA A 27 1.26 24.19 -1.08
CA ALA A 27 0.46 23.18 -0.40
C ALA A 27 -0.18 22.22 -1.41
N GLU A 28 -0.70 22.74 -2.52
CA GLU A 28 -1.27 21.90 -3.58
C GLU A 28 -0.20 21.04 -4.27
N VAL A 29 0.98 21.61 -4.56
CA VAL A 29 2.12 20.85 -5.10
C VAL A 29 2.57 19.75 -4.13
N ALA A 30 2.61 20.03 -2.83
CA ALA A 30 2.96 19.03 -1.82
C ALA A 30 1.93 17.89 -1.76
N ARG A 31 0.63 18.23 -1.83
CA ARG A 31 -0.45 17.25 -1.89
C ARG A 31 -0.35 16.36 -3.12
N LEU A 32 -0.20 16.93 -4.31
CA LEU A 32 -0.09 16.19 -5.56
C LEU A 32 1.13 15.27 -5.58
N ARG A 33 2.26 15.70 -4.99
CA ARG A 33 3.45 14.85 -4.82
C ARG A 33 3.16 13.66 -3.91
N ALA A 34 2.49 13.87 -2.78
CA ALA A 34 2.11 12.78 -1.88
C ALA A 34 1.19 11.76 -2.59
N GLU A 35 0.22 12.23 -3.38
CA GLU A 35 -0.65 11.35 -4.17
C GLU A 35 0.13 10.54 -5.22
N LEU A 36 1.10 11.16 -5.92
CA LEU A 36 2.01 10.46 -6.83
C LEU A 36 2.88 9.42 -6.11
N ASP A 37 3.42 9.75 -4.94
CA ASP A 37 4.25 8.83 -4.16
C ASP A 37 3.42 7.61 -3.70
N HIS A 38 2.18 7.82 -3.28
CA HIS A 38 1.28 6.73 -2.94
C HIS A 38 0.92 5.85 -4.14
N ALA A 39 0.61 6.46 -5.29
CA ALA A 39 0.29 5.73 -6.52
C ALA A 39 1.50 4.93 -7.04
N THR A 40 2.70 5.52 -7.06
CA THR A 40 3.93 4.86 -7.48
C THR A 40 4.32 3.72 -6.54
N ALA A 41 4.15 3.89 -5.23
CA ALA A 41 4.37 2.81 -4.27
C ALA A 41 3.40 1.64 -4.47
N ALA A 42 2.12 1.93 -4.76
CA ALA A 42 1.13 0.92 -5.08
C ALA A 42 1.52 0.15 -6.36
N LEU A 43 1.86 0.86 -7.44
CA LEU A 43 2.30 0.27 -8.70
C LEU A 43 3.58 -0.56 -8.55
N ALA A 44 4.57 -0.08 -7.80
CA ALA A 44 5.79 -0.83 -7.51
C ALA A 44 5.47 -2.14 -6.78
N SER A 45 4.56 -2.11 -5.80
CA SER A 45 4.14 -3.31 -5.08
C SER A 45 3.39 -4.32 -5.95
N GLN A 46 2.55 -3.83 -6.87
CA GLN A 46 1.88 -4.68 -7.88
C GLN A 46 2.88 -5.26 -8.88
N GLY A 47 3.88 -4.48 -9.30
CA GLY A 47 4.93 -4.92 -10.23
C GLY A 47 5.76 -6.09 -9.70
N VAL A 48 6.09 -6.10 -8.41
CA VAL A 48 6.81 -7.23 -7.78
C VAL A 48 5.96 -8.51 -7.79
N ILE A 49 4.67 -8.40 -7.48
CA ILE A 49 3.74 -9.54 -7.47
C ILE A 49 3.57 -10.11 -8.88
N GLU A 50 3.33 -9.26 -9.87
CA GLU A 50 3.14 -9.70 -11.26
C GLU A 50 4.42 -10.30 -11.86
N ARG A 51 5.60 -9.74 -11.54
CA ARG A 51 6.89 -10.35 -11.92
C ARG A 51 7.06 -11.73 -11.28
N ALA A 52 6.78 -11.88 -10.00
CA ALA A 52 6.87 -13.16 -9.31
C ALA A 52 5.89 -14.19 -9.92
N LYS A 53 4.65 -13.78 -10.22
CA LYS A 53 3.67 -14.63 -10.92
C LYS A 53 4.23 -15.14 -12.25
N GLY A 54 4.77 -14.26 -13.09
CA GLY A 54 5.39 -14.64 -14.36
C GLY A 54 6.57 -15.61 -14.20
N MET A 55 7.42 -15.40 -13.19
CA MET A 55 8.52 -16.32 -12.89
C MET A 55 8.01 -17.70 -12.41
N VAL A 56 6.95 -17.75 -11.60
CA VAL A 56 6.31 -19.02 -11.19
C VAL A 56 5.68 -19.73 -12.38
N MET A 57 5.00 -19.01 -13.27
CA MET A 57 4.43 -19.58 -14.50
C MET A 57 5.51 -20.26 -15.33
N LEU A 58 6.65 -19.61 -15.54
CA LEU A 58 7.79 -20.17 -16.28
C LEU A 58 8.44 -21.36 -15.55
N ALA A 59 8.65 -21.25 -14.23
CA ALA A 59 9.33 -22.28 -13.45
C ALA A 59 8.49 -23.54 -13.21
N CYS A 60 7.16 -23.38 -13.14
CA CYS A 60 6.22 -24.46 -12.86
C CYS A 60 5.44 -24.94 -14.10
N GLY A 61 5.46 -24.21 -15.21
CA GLY A 61 4.63 -24.52 -16.38
C GLY A 61 3.13 -24.48 -16.04
N CYS A 62 2.69 -23.45 -15.31
CA CYS A 62 1.29 -23.25 -14.94
C CYS A 62 0.76 -21.91 -15.46
N ASP A 63 -0.56 -21.73 -15.44
CA ASP A 63 -1.19 -20.47 -15.78
C ASP A 63 -1.04 -19.41 -14.67
N ALA A 64 -1.48 -18.19 -14.98
CA ALA A 64 -1.39 -17.04 -14.09
C ALA A 64 -2.24 -17.20 -12.82
N GLU A 65 -3.38 -17.87 -12.91
CA GLU A 65 -4.27 -18.11 -11.77
C GLU A 65 -3.64 -19.10 -10.80
N ALA A 66 -3.14 -20.25 -11.28
CA ALA A 66 -2.44 -21.23 -10.47
C ALA A 66 -1.17 -20.65 -9.82
N ALA A 67 -0.45 -19.79 -10.53
CA ALA A 67 0.70 -19.07 -9.99
C ALA A 67 0.28 -18.12 -8.85
N TRP A 68 -0.75 -17.32 -9.06
CA TRP A 68 -1.30 -16.42 -8.03
C TRP A 68 -1.77 -17.19 -6.80
N GLN A 69 -2.53 -18.26 -7.00
CA GLN A 69 -3.02 -19.12 -5.92
C GLN A 69 -1.87 -19.74 -5.11
N THR A 70 -0.71 -20.00 -5.74
CA THR A 70 0.47 -20.47 -5.03
C THR A 70 1.03 -19.41 -4.08
N ILE A 71 1.09 -18.15 -4.52
CA ILE A 71 1.49 -17.01 -3.68
C ILE A 71 0.49 -16.80 -2.54
N VAL A 72 -0.81 -16.84 -2.83
CA VAL A 72 -1.88 -16.67 -1.83
C VAL A 72 -1.86 -17.78 -0.79
N ARG A 73 -1.74 -19.04 -1.19
CA ARG A 73 -1.64 -20.18 -0.25
C ARG A 73 -0.42 -20.06 0.66
N SER A 74 0.73 -19.69 0.11
CA SER A 74 1.93 -19.43 0.92
C SER A 74 1.71 -18.24 1.86
N SER A 75 1.06 -17.17 1.40
CA SER A 75 0.71 -15.99 2.23
C SER A 75 -0.16 -16.36 3.42
N GLN A 76 -1.21 -17.15 3.19
CA GLN A 76 -2.11 -17.59 4.25
C GLN A 76 -1.41 -18.56 5.22
N ALA A 77 -0.62 -19.49 4.70
CA ALA A 77 0.10 -20.46 5.53
C ALA A 77 1.20 -19.82 6.39
N THR A 78 1.87 -18.80 5.85
CA THR A 78 2.99 -18.10 6.51
C THR A 78 2.56 -16.86 7.30
N ASN A 79 1.31 -16.38 7.11
CA ASN A 79 0.84 -15.07 7.55
C ASN A 79 1.80 -13.92 7.16
N THR A 80 2.41 -14.03 5.97
CA THR A 80 3.31 -13.03 5.40
C THR A 80 2.63 -12.34 4.23
N LYS A 81 2.90 -11.04 4.02
CA LYS A 81 2.29 -10.28 2.93
C LYS A 81 2.71 -10.87 1.58
N ALA A 82 1.77 -10.96 0.65
CA ALA A 82 2.00 -11.49 -0.70
C ALA A 82 3.17 -10.81 -1.44
N ARG A 83 3.37 -9.50 -1.25
CA ARG A 83 4.52 -8.76 -1.81
C ARG A 83 5.88 -9.25 -1.32
N ASP A 84 5.97 -9.63 -0.05
CA ASP A 84 7.23 -10.06 0.55
C ASP A 84 7.54 -11.50 0.11
N ILE A 85 6.51 -12.34 0.01
CA ILE A 85 6.61 -13.67 -0.62
C ILE A 85 7.03 -13.56 -2.09
N ALA A 86 6.44 -12.64 -2.85
CA ALA A 86 6.80 -12.39 -4.24
C ALA A 86 8.28 -11.99 -4.37
N GLY A 87 8.80 -11.14 -3.47
CA GLY A 87 10.22 -10.83 -3.39
C GLY A 87 11.09 -12.07 -3.16
N HIS A 88 10.74 -12.90 -2.18
CA HIS A 88 11.46 -14.14 -1.90
C HIS A 88 11.46 -15.12 -3.09
N ILE A 89 10.33 -15.25 -3.80
CA ILE A 89 10.25 -16.07 -5.02
C ILE A 89 11.26 -15.59 -6.05
N ILE A 90 11.29 -14.28 -6.31
CA ILE A 90 12.20 -13.67 -7.29
C ILE A 90 13.66 -13.96 -6.89
N ASP A 91 14.01 -13.81 -5.61
CA ASP A 91 15.35 -14.08 -5.11
C ASP A 91 15.76 -15.56 -5.23
N VAL A 92 14.84 -16.48 -4.95
CA VAL A 92 15.09 -17.93 -5.08
C VAL A 92 15.31 -18.31 -6.54
N ILE A 93 14.43 -17.84 -7.42
CA ILE A 93 14.51 -18.16 -8.86
C ILE A 93 15.75 -17.53 -9.49
N THR A 94 16.09 -16.29 -9.10
CA THR A 94 17.28 -15.59 -9.64
C THR A 94 18.59 -16.20 -9.13
N ARG A 95 18.63 -16.76 -7.92
CA ARG A 95 19.80 -17.50 -7.40
C ARG A 95 19.96 -18.90 -8.02
N ALA A 96 18.90 -19.49 -8.55
CA ALA A 96 18.99 -20.72 -9.32
C ALA A 96 19.64 -20.42 -10.69
N SER A 97 20.85 -20.94 -10.92
CA SER A 97 21.71 -20.59 -12.06
C SER A 97 20.97 -20.51 -13.40
N PRO A 98 21.18 -19.45 -14.21
CA PRO A 98 20.58 -19.32 -15.53
C PRO A 98 21.19 -20.38 -16.47
N GLY A 99 20.35 -21.24 -17.07
CA GLY A 99 20.79 -22.24 -18.05
C GLY A 99 20.19 -23.63 -17.88
N THR A 100 19.50 -23.91 -16.78
CA THR A 100 18.72 -25.13 -16.65
C THR A 100 17.49 -24.76 -15.83
N VAL A 101 16.29 -24.85 -16.40
CA VAL A 101 15.05 -24.88 -15.60
C VAL A 101 14.59 -26.34 -15.51
N PRO A 102 15.26 -27.23 -14.75
CA PRO A 102 14.74 -28.55 -14.47
C PRO A 102 13.80 -28.47 -13.27
N SER A 103 12.99 -29.50 -13.10
CA SER A 103 12.04 -29.74 -12.00
C SER A 103 12.57 -29.47 -10.56
N ARG A 104 13.88 -29.29 -10.38
CA ARG A 104 14.51 -28.81 -9.13
C ARG A 104 14.14 -27.38 -8.77
N THR A 105 14.00 -26.46 -9.74
CA THR A 105 13.62 -25.06 -9.44
C THR A 105 12.19 -25.00 -8.92
N ARG A 106 11.27 -25.77 -9.52
CA ARG A 106 9.92 -25.97 -8.99
C ARG A 106 9.93 -26.47 -7.54
N HIS A 107 10.72 -27.50 -7.24
CA HIS A 107 10.83 -28.03 -5.88
C HIS A 107 11.53 -27.07 -4.91
N ALA A 108 12.50 -26.28 -5.37
CA ALA A 108 13.20 -25.28 -4.56
C ALA A 108 12.26 -24.11 -4.23
N VAL A 109 11.54 -23.60 -5.22
CA VAL A 109 10.50 -22.56 -5.05
C VAL A 109 9.42 -23.06 -4.11
N LEU A 110 8.85 -24.25 -4.37
CA LEU A 110 7.82 -24.81 -3.50
C LEU A 110 8.35 -25.00 -2.08
N ARG A 111 9.52 -25.62 -1.87
CA ARG A 111 10.12 -25.78 -0.54
C ARG A 111 10.26 -24.43 0.17
N GLU A 112 10.82 -23.44 -0.51
CA GLU A 112 11.15 -22.17 0.11
C GLU A 112 9.92 -21.31 0.44
N LEU A 113 8.86 -21.44 -0.37
CA LEU A 113 7.56 -20.86 -0.11
C LEU A 113 6.89 -21.38 1.16
N TRP A 114 7.30 -22.55 1.68
CA TRP A 114 6.77 -23.10 2.93
C TRP A 114 7.75 -22.96 4.11
N THR A 115 9.06 -22.75 3.88
CA THR A 115 10.07 -22.55 4.94
C THR A 115 10.16 -21.11 5.42
N THR A 116 9.74 -20.13 4.63
CA THR A 116 9.83 -18.69 4.94
C THR A 116 9.17 -18.27 6.27
N ARG A 117 8.23 -19.05 6.84
CA ARG A 117 7.73 -18.85 8.22
C ARG A 117 8.59 -19.52 9.31
N ARG A 118 9.27 -20.63 9.01
CA ARG A 118 10.06 -21.37 10.01
C ARG A 118 11.20 -20.49 10.55
N ASP A 119 11.75 -19.61 9.71
CA ASP A 119 12.87 -18.74 10.07
C ASP A 119 12.46 -17.27 10.31
N ALA A 120 11.26 -16.83 9.88
CA ALA A 120 10.77 -15.49 10.12
C ALA A 120 10.07 -15.40 11.49
N ALA A 121 10.74 -14.74 12.45
CA ALA A 121 10.12 -14.29 13.69
C ALA A 121 8.78 -13.58 13.39
N PRO A 122 7.74 -13.78 14.22
CA PRO A 122 6.40 -13.25 13.93
C PRO A 122 6.48 -11.74 13.75
N ALA A 123 6.08 -11.24 12.57
CA ALA A 123 5.94 -9.82 12.35
C ALA A 123 5.04 -9.24 13.45
N PRO A 124 5.40 -8.10 14.07
CA PRO A 124 4.52 -7.48 15.06
C PRO A 124 3.17 -7.25 14.38
N ARG A 125 2.10 -7.76 15.01
CA ARG A 125 0.73 -7.50 14.59
C ARG A 125 0.62 -6.00 14.33
N ARG A 126 0.44 -5.60 13.07
CA ARG A 126 0.05 -4.23 12.75
C ARG A 126 -1.31 -4.04 13.41
N GLU A 127 -1.32 -3.27 14.50
CA GLU A 127 -2.53 -2.68 15.04
C GLU A 127 -3.24 -1.97 13.88
N PRO A 128 -4.56 -2.19 13.70
CA PRO A 128 -5.31 -1.43 12.71
C PRO A 128 -5.19 0.04 13.08
N ALA A 129 -4.57 0.81 12.19
CA ALA A 129 -4.50 2.25 12.29
C ALA A 129 -5.92 2.79 12.53
N ALA A 130 -6.07 3.47 13.67
CA ALA A 130 -7.17 4.33 14.08
C ALA A 130 -8.43 4.29 13.19
N ALA A 131 -9.47 3.64 13.68
CA ALA A 131 -10.84 3.98 13.35
C ALA A 131 -11.10 5.44 13.76
N GLY A 132 -10.89 6.37 12.83
CA GLY A 132 -11.30 7.76 12.93
C GLY A 132 -12.64 7.96 12.22
N SER A 133 -13.69 8.09 13.03
CA SER A 133 -14.86 8.95 12.79
C SER A 133 -15.73 8.70 11.55
N ALA A 134 -16.80 7.92 11.74
CA ALA A 134 -18.09 8.20 11.12
C ALA A 134 -19.19 8.12 12.20
N SER A 135 -19.46 9.28 12.79
CA SER A 135 -20.69 9.62 13.49
C SER A 135 -21.89 9.45 12.56
N GLY A 136 -22.97 8.80 13.03
CA GLY A 136 -24.26 8.82 12.35
C GLY A 136 -25.13 7.58 12.57
N GLY A 137 -25.66 7.38 13.78
CA GLY A 137 -26.65 6.34 14.05
C GLY A 137 -27.45 6.66 15.31
N GLY A 138 -28.49 7.49 15.17
CA GLY A 138 -29.38 7.88 16.26
C GLY A 138 -30.10 6.68 16.92
N PRO A 139 -30.50 6.79 18.19
CA PRO A 139 -31.13 5.68 18.91
C PRO A 139 -32.53 5.40 18.35
N ARG A 140 -32.76 4.15 17.94
CA ARG A 140 -34.10 3.62 17.67
C ARG A 140 -34.83 3.50 19.00
N THR A 141 -35.75 4.41 19.26
CA THR A 141 -36.70 4.32 20.37
C THR A 141 -37.65 3.14 20.13
N ALA A 142 -37.64 2.15 21.02
CA ALA A 142 -38.65 1.10 21.08
C ALA A 142 -39.95 1.65 21.71
N PRO A 143 -41.15 1.28 21.23
CA PRO A 143 -42.41 1.67 21.87
C PRO A 143 -42.70 0.81 23.12
N PRO A 144 -43.35 1.36 24.17
CA PRO A 144 -43.72 0.57 25.34
C PRO A 144 -44.91 -0.35 25.06
N ALA A 145 -44.81 -1.59 25.55
CA ALA A 145 -45.88 -2.56 25.55
C ALA A 145 -47.02 -2.12 26.48
N ARG A 146 -48.22 -2.02 25.91
CA ARG A 146 -49.49 -1.89 26.61
C ARG A 146 -49.89 -3.27 27.13
N THR A 147 -49.96 -3.44 28.44
CA THR A 147 -50.76 -4.51 29.06
C THR A 147 -51.70 -3.88 30.08
N GLU A 148 -52.98 -3.97 29.70
CA GLU A 148 -54.17 -3.61 30.43
C GLU A 148 -54.38 -4.56 31.63
N ARG A 149 -55.14 -4.09 32.62
CA ARG A 149 -55.73 -4.89 33.70
C ARG A 149 -57.13 -5.33 33.30
#